data_AF-A0A6F9BUG1-F1
#
_entry.id   AF-A0A6F9BUG1-F1
#
_cell.length_a   1.000
_cell.length_b   1.000
_cell.length_c   1.000
_cell.angle_alpha   90.00
_cell.angle_beta   90.00
_cell.angle_gamma   90.00
#
_symmetry.space_group_name_H-M   'P 1'
#
loop_
_entity.id
_entity.type
_entity.pdbx_description
1 polymer ?
#
loop_
_entity_poly.entity_id
_entity_poly.type
_entity_poly.pdbx_seq_one_letter_code
_entity_poly.pdbx_strand_id
1 'polypeptide(L)'
;DDEHALILQYCQTLGGEGSPCSQPQSPAQILQAVEREERGELERIIQRLEDEQKTLKREYEQLKEQHGGQRGPGSVGHWDPEGSSHPGGPGEADLLAEAKLLRQHKSRLEDRMHKLEEHNKQLESQLHRLRQLLHQPEMDSRVNGVSSPSMQEQGALTEHTDELLDHPHNRSSDLADIMEQINHTFPACSRV
;
A
#
# COMPACT_ATOMS: atom_id res chain seq x y z
N ASP A 1 -10.69 22.31 -64.00
CA ASP A 1 -9.72 21.18 -64.03
C ASP A 1 -8.40 21.47 -63.36
N ASP A 2 -7.74 22.62 -63.57
CA ASP A 2 -6.41 22.88 -62.98
C ASP A 2 -6.36 22.97 -61.45
N GLU A 3 -7.40 23.51 -60.81
CA GLU A 3 -7.42 23.62 -59.34
C GLU A 3 -7.48 22.26 -58.65
N HIS A 4 -8.21 21.30 -59.22
CA HIS A 4 -8.29 19.95 -58.70
C HIS A 4 -6.96 19.19 -58.89
N ALA A 5 -6.27 19.41 -60.02
CA ALA A 5 -4.94 18.85 -60.26
C ALA A 5 -3.90 19.43 -59.28
N LEU A 6 -3.98 20.73 -59.00
CA LEU A 6 -3.10 21.41 -58.04
C LEU A 6 -3.29 20.89 -56.61
N ILE A 7 -4.54 20.67 -56.18
CA ILE A 7 -4.86 20.10 -54.86
C ILE A 7 -4.32 18.66 -54.76
N LEU A 8 -4.50 17.83 -55.79
CA LEU A 8 -3.98 16.45 -55.82
C LEU A 8 -2.44 16.42 -55.75
N GLN A 9 -1.77 17.35 -56.44
CA GLN A 9 -0.33 17.49 -56.41
C GLN A 9 0.17 17.95 -55.03
N TYR A 10 -0.54 18.88 -54.39
CA TYR A 10 -0.20 19.35 -53.05
C TYR A 10 -0.37 18.25 -52.00
N CYS A 11 -1.44 17.44 -52.09
CA CYS A 11 -1.64 16.27 -51.23
C CYS A 11 -0.54 15.21 -51.41
N GLN A 12 -0.10 14.96 -52.64
CA GLN A 12 1.01 14.03 -52.92
C GLN A 12 2.36 14.57 -52.40
N THR A 13 2.57 15.89 -52.47
CA THR A 13 3.81 16.54 -52.01
C THR A 13 3.88 16.65 -50.49
N LEU A 14 2.76 16.93 -49.82
CA LEU A 14 2.66 16.94 -48.36
C LEU A 14 2.73 15.54 -47.74
N GLY A 15 2.36 14.51 -48.50
CA GLY A 15 2.35 13.12 -48.08
C GLY A 15 3.67 12.37 -48.28
N GLY A 16 4.76 13.05 -48.65
CA GLY A 16 6.14 12.54 -48.68
C GLY A 16 6.30 11.10 -49.20
N GLU A 17 6.51 10.95 -50.51
CA GLU A 17 7.12 9.80 -51.19
C GLU A 17 6.75 8.41 -50.61
N GLY A 18 5.62 7.86 -51.06
CA GLY A 18 5.43 6.40 -51.18
C GLY A 18 5.35 5.57 -49.89
N SER A 19 5.38 6.16 -48.69
CA SER A 19 5.14 5.41 -47.45
C SER A 19 3.72 5.66 -46.92
N PRO A 20 2.89 4.62 -46.68
CA PRO A 20 1.55 4.76 -46.09
C PRO A 20 1.55 5.27 -44.63
N CYS A 21 2.71 5.73 -44.14
CA CYS A 21 2.96 6.18 -42.77
C CYS A 21 2.96 7.72 -42.63
N SER A 22 3.04 8.47 -43.73
CA SER A 22 3.16 9.94 -43.71
C SER A 22 1.82 10.68 -43.66
N GLN A 23 0.70 9.99 -43.84
CA GLN A 23 -0.66 10.55 -43.79
C GLN A 23 -1.27 10.33 -42.40
N PRO A 24 -1.91 11.34 -41.77
CA PRO A 24 -2.56 11.14 -40.47
C PRO A 24 -3.60 10.02 -40.58
N GLN A 25 -3.48 8.99 -39.75
CA GLN A 25 -4.44 7.88 -39.71
C GLN A 25 -5.84 8.42 -39.42
N SER A 26 -6.83 7.95 -40.18
CA SER A 26 -8.22 8.27 -39.88
C SER A 26 -8.61 7.71 -38.50
N PRO A 27 -9.56 8.32 -37.77
CA PRO A 27 -10.00 7.82 -36.47
C PRO A 27 -10.37 6.33 -36.49
N ALA A 28 -11.05 5.85 -37.55
CA ALA A 28 -11.40 4.45 -37.71
C ALA A 28 -10.17 3.53 -37.86
N GLN A 29 -9.12 3.99 -38.54
CA GLN A 29 -7.87 3.23 -38.68
C GLN A 29 -7.09 3.15 -37.36
N ILE A 30 -7.15 4.20 -36.53
CA ILE A 30 -6.52 4.20 -35.20
C ILE A 30 -7.24 3.20 -34.29
N LEU A 31 -8.58 3.25 -34.22
CA LEU A 31 -9.34 2.27 -33.42
C LEU A 31 -9.06 0.83 -33.88
N GLN A 32 -9.08 0.55 -35.18
CA GLN A 32 -8.77 -0.79 -35.69
C GLN A 32 -7.33 -1.23 -35.41
N ALA A 33 -6.38 -0.29 -35.37
CA ALA A 33 -5.00 -0.60 -35.03
C ALA A 33 -4.85 -0.96 -33.56
N VAL A 34 -5.48 -0.19 -32.66
CA VAL A 34 -5.51 -0.45 -31.21
C VAL A 34 -6.21 -1.79 -30.92
N GLU A 35 -7.39 -2.03 -31.49
CA GLU A 35 -8.11 -3.30 -31.31
C GLU A 35 -7.30 -4.52 -31.78
N ARG A 36 -6.50 -4.36 -32.85
CA ARG A 36 -5.62 -5.41 -33.35
C ARG A 36 -4.44 -5.65 -32.42
N GLU A 37 -3.85 -4.58 -31.87
CA GLU A 37 -2.78 -4.66 -30.89
C GLU A 37 -3.26 -5.34 -29.61
N GLU A 38 -4.39 -4.91 -29.06
CA GLU A 38 -5.03 -5.51 -27.88
C GLU A 38 -5.35 -6.98 -28.10
N ARG A 39 -5.90 -7.33 -29.27
CA ARG A 39 -6.11 -8.74 -29.65
C ARG A 39 -4.80 -9.53 -29.66
N GLY A 40 -3.75 -8.98 -30.24
CA GLY A 40 -2.43 -9.62 -30.27
C GLY A 40 -1.80 -9.77 -28.87
N GLU A 41 -2.07 -8.84 -27.96
CA GLU A 41 -1.69 -8.95 -26.54
C GLU A 41 -2.42 -10.09 -25.84
N LEU A 42 -3.74 -10.18 -26.02
CA LEU A 42 -4.54 -11.26 -25.46
C LEU A 42 -4.07 -12.62 -25.96
N GLU A 43 -3.80 -12.77 -27.26
CA GLU A 43 -3.27 -14.00 -27.85
C GLU A 43 -1.90 -14.37 -27.25
N ARG A 44 -1.00 -13.40 -27.04
CA ARG A 44 0.28 -13.63 -26.34
C ARG A 44 0.11 -14.08 -24.90
N ILE A 45 -0.83 -13.48 -24.16
CA ILE A 45 -1.13 -13.85 -22.78
C ILE A 45 -1.70 -15.27 -22.71
N ILE A 46 -2.65 -15.60 -23.60
CA ILE A 46 -3.24 -16.95 -23.68
C ILE A 46 -2.15 -17.98 -23.96
N GLN A 47 -1.29 -17.77 -24.96
CA GLN A 47 -0.21 -18.70 -25.30
C GLN A 47 0.72 -18.94 -24.11
N ARG A 48 1.12 -17.86 -23.40
CA ARG A 48 1.95 -17.98 -22.21
C ARG A 48 1.26 -18.78 -21.09
N LEU A 49 -0.03 -18.51 -20.85
CA LEU A 49 -0.80 -19.24 -19.84
C LEU A 49 -0.97 -20.71 -20.20
N GLU A 50 -1.16 -21.04 -21.48
CA GLU A 50 -1.22 -22.42 -21.97
C GLU A 50 0.10 -23.16 -21.77
N ASP A 51 1.23 -22.50 -22.03
CA ASP A 51 2.57 -23.05 -21.82
C ASP A 51 2.88 -23.27 -20.33
N GLU A 52 2.50 -22.31 -19.47
CA GLU A 52 2.57 -22.45 -18.01
C GLU A 52 1.69 -23.60 -17.53
N GLN A 53 0.45 -23.71 -18.03
CA GLN A 53 -0.46 -24.80 -17.66
C GLN A 53 0.10 -26.17 -18.10
N LYS A 54 0.70 -26.26 -19.29
CA LYS A 54 1.34 -27.49 -19.78
C LYS A 54 2.53 -27.87 -18.92
N THR A 55 3.32 -26.89 -18.50
CA THR A 55 4.47 -27.09 -17.62
C THR A 55 4.03 -27.58 -16.26
N LEU A 56 3.06 -26.90 -15.64
CA LEU A 56 2.51 -27.27 -14.35
C LEU A 56 1.85 -28.65 -14.38
N LYS A 57 1.13 -29.00 -15.44
CA LYS A 57 0.56 -30.35 -15.63
C LYS A 57 1.64 -31.43 -15.68
N ARG A 58 2.77 -31.15 -16.35
CA ARG A 58 3.91 -32.08 -16.42
C ARG A 58 4.53 -32.27 -15.04
N GLU A 59 4.76 -31.20 -14.30
CA GLU A 59 5.28 -31.25 -12.93
C GLU A 59 4.33 -31.97 -11.99
N TYR A 60 3.03 -31.71 -12.12
CA TYR A 60 2.00 -32.40 -11.34
C TYR A 60 2.00 -33.91 -11.60
N GLU A 61 2.01 -34.35 -12.85
CA GLU A 61 2.08 -35.78 -13.17
C GLU A 61 3.41 -36.39 -12.72
N GLN A 62 4.53 -35.68 -12.86
CA GLN A 62 5.82 -36.13 -12.35
C GLN A 62 5.82 -36.29 -10.81
N LEU A 63 5.20 -35.36 -10.08
CA LEU A 63 5.03 -35.44 -8.63
C LEU A 63 4.07 -36.58 -8.27
N LYS A 64 2.98 -36.73 -9.00
CA LYS A 64 2.01 -37.81 -8.79
C LYS A 64 2.60 -39.19 -9.09
N GLU A 65 3.50 -39.32 -10.04
CA GLU A 65 4.27 -40.55 -10.29
C GLU A 65 5.30 -40.80 -9.18
N GLN A 66 6.00 -39.77 -8.69
CA GLN A 66 6.92 -39.89 -7.54
C GLN A 66 6.21 -40.34 -6.25
N HIS A 67 4.99 -39.84 -6.01
CA HIS A 67 4.17 -40.22 -4.85
C HIS A 67 3.34 -41.50 -5.12
N GLY A 68 2.94 -41.75 -6.36
CA GLY A 68 2.15 -42.88 -6.79
C GLY A 68 2.96 -44.17 -6.97
N GLY A 69 4.24 -44.06 -7.33
CA GLY A 69 5.19 -45.19 -7.36
C GLY A 69 5.51 -45.76 -5.96
N GLN A 70 5.27 -44.98 -4.90
CA GLN A 70 5.36 -45.44 -3.52
C GLN A 70 4.04 -46.08 -3.01
N ARG A 71 2.92 -45.88 -3.71
CA ARG A 71 1.64 -46.56 -3.44
C ARG A 71 1.35 -47.59 -4.53
N GLY A 72 1.89 -48.80 -4.35
CA GLY A 72 1.31 -49.99 -4.97
C GLY A 72 -0.18 -50.14 -4.60
N PRO A 73 -0.98 -50.85 -5.40
CA PRO A 73 -2.43 -50.91 -5.26
C PRO A 73 -2.79 -51.68 -3.97
N GLY A 74 -2.98 -50.96 -2.87
CA GLY A 74 -3.34 -51.58 -1.59
C GLY A 74 -3.32 -50.67 -0.36
N SER A 75 -2.61 -49.53 -0.37
CA SER A 75 -2.51 -48.69 0.83
C SER A 75 -3.52 -47.54 0.83
N VAL A 76 -4.77 -47.88 1.17
CA VAL A 76 -5.71 -46.92 1.75
C VAL A 76 -5.29 -46.74 3.22
N GLY A 77 -4.80 -45.54 3.54
CA GLY A 77 -4.76 -45.04 4.91
C GLY A 77 -3.55 -45.46 5.75
N HIS A 78 -2.36 -44.95 5.40
CA HIS A 78 -1.34 -44.68 6.41
C HIS A 78 -0.36 -43.63 5.87
N TRP A 79 -0.51 -42.40 6.34
CA TRP A 79 0.56 -41.40 6.25
C TRP A 79 1.41 -41.61 7.50
N ASP A 80 2.53 -42.31 7.36
CA ASP A 80 3.52 -42.44 8.43
C ASP A 80 4.45 -41.22 8.38
N PRO A 81 4.48 -40.34 9.40
CA PRO A 81 5.25 -39.10 9.34
C PRO A 81 6.75 -39.30 9.61
N GLU A 82 7.21 -40.47 10.06
CA GLU A 82 8.57 -40.61 10.62
C GLU A 82 9.60 -41.26 9.67
N GLY A 83 9.23 -41.57 8.42
CA GLY A 83 10.07 -42.40 7.54
C GLY A 83 10.51 -41.81 6.20
N SER A 84 10.07 -40.60 5.83
CA SER A 84 10.33 -40.09 4.47
C SER A 84 11.33 -38.93 4.49
N SER A 85 12.61 -39.28 4.52
CA SER A 85 13.66 -38.39 4.02
C SER A 85 13.46 -38.19 2.51
N HIS A 86 12.53 -37.32 2.14
CA HIS A 86 12.36 -36.87 0.76
C HIS A 86 13.64 -36.15 0.31
N PRO A 87 14.32 -36.56 -0.79
CA PRO A 87 15.55 -35.93 -1.23
C PRO A 87 15.32 -34.64 -2.05
N GLY A 88 14.17 -33.96 -1.92
CA GLY A 88 13.82 -32.82 -2.76
C GLY A 88 12.90 -31.76 -2.16
N GLY A 89 12.55 -31.85 -0.88
CA GLY A 89 11.82 -30.79 -0.16
C GLY A 89 12.74 -30.04 0.79
N PRO A 90 12.50 -28.74 1.09
CA PRO A 90 13.18 -28.09 2.20
C PRO A 90 12.96 -28.93 3.46
N GLY A 91 14.02 -29.19 4.22
CA GLY A 91 13.94 -30.07 5.39
C GLY A 91 12.95 -29.50 6.41
N GLU A 92 12.42 -30.35 7.29
CA GLU A 92 11.52 -29.91 8.38
C GLU A 92 12.13 -28.76 9.20
N ALA A 93 13.46 -28.76 9.36
CA ALA A 93 14.22 -27.69 10.00
C ALA A 93 14.16 -26.35 9.23
N ASP A 94 14.22 -26.38 7.90
CA ASP A 94 14.16 -25.18 7.04
C ASP A 94 12.75 -24.60 7.05
N LEU A 95 11.73 -25.44 6.96
CA LEU A 95 10.34 -25.02 7.05
C LEU A 95 10.03 -24.39 8.42
N LEU A 96 10.58 -24.95 9.50
CA LEU A 96 10.44 -24.39 10.84
C LEU A 96 11.19 -23.05 10.98
N ALA A 97 12.35 -22.90 10.35
CA ALA A 97 13.10 -21.65 10.32
C ALA A 97 12.33 -20.56 9.56
N GLU A 98 11.75 -20.88 8.40
CA GLU A 98 10.92 -19.97 7.62
C GLU A 98 9.67 -19.54 8.40
N ALA A 99 8.97 -20.49 9.04
CA ALA A 99 7.80 -20.20 9.87
C ALA A 99 8.15 -19.30 11.08
N LYS A 100 9.37 -19.40 11.63
CA LYS A 100 9.85 -18.48 12.68
C LYS A 100 10.12 -17.09 12.12
N LEU A 101 10.78 -16.99 10.96
CA LEU A 101 11.05 -15.71 10.31
C LEU A 101 9.77 -14.96 9.95
N LEU A 102 8.77 -15.68 9.40
CA LEU A 102 7.47 -15.11 9.08
C LEU A 102 6.74 -14.59 10.32
N ARG A 103 6.75 -15.34 11.43
CA ARG A 103 6.17 -14.88 12.71
C ARG A 103 6.89 -13.63 13.23
N GLN A 104 8.21 -13.56 13.12
CA GLN A 104 8.96 -12.38 13.52
C GLN A 104 8.62 -11.17 12.65
N HIS A 105 8.59 -11.35 11.33
CA HIS A 105 8.25 -10.26 10.42
C HIS A 105 6.83 -9.75 10.65
N LYS A 106 5.87 -10.66 10.88
CA LYS A 106 4.50 -10.32 11.27
C LYS A 106 4.48 -9.47 12.55
N SER A 107 5.16 -9.91 13.62
CA SER A 107 5.23 -9.15 14.88
C SER A 107 5.82 -7.75 14.67
N ARG A 108 6.88 -7.61 13.86
CA ARG A 108 7.46 -6.30 13.53
C ARG A 108 6.49 -5.38 12.78
N LEU A 109 5.69 -5.95 11.87
CA LEU A 109 4.67 -5.20 11.14
C LEU A 109 3.53 -4.77 12.05
N GLU A 110 3.08 -5.65 12.94
CA GLU A 110 2.05 -5.34 13.94
C GLU A 110 2.51 -4.21 14.88
N ASP A 111 3.75 -4.27 15.39
CA ASP A 111 4.31 -3.20 16.22
C ASP A 111 4.38 -1.86 15.47
N ARG A 112 4.76 -1.89 14.18
CA ARG A 112 4.82 -0.69 13.35
C ARG A 112 3.42 -0.14 13.06
N MET A 113 2.45 -1.01 12.80
CA MET A 113 1.05 -0.64 12.61
C MET A 113 0.50 0.03 13.86
N HIS A 114 0.74 -0.54 15.04
CA HIS A 114 0.31 0.02 16.32
C HIS A 114 0.88 1.42 16.59
N LYS A 115 2.19 1.62 16.34
CA LYS A 115 2.82 2.95 16.45
C LYS A 115 2.20 3.98 15.50
N LEU A 116 1.86 3.55 14.28
CA LEU A 116 1.23 4.43 13.30
C LEU A 116 -0.20 4.81 13.71
N GLU A 117 -0.97 3.85 14.24
CA GLU A 117 -2.31 4.09 14.78
C GLU A 117 -2.28 5.08 15.95
N GLU A 118 -1.33 4.91 16.87
CA GLU A 118 -1.16 5.83 17.99
C GLU A 118 -0.79 7.24 17.51
N HIS A 119 0.17 7.37 16.60
CA HIS A 119 0.54 8.66 16.04
C HIS A 119 -0.63 9.31 15.29
N ASN A 120 -1.44 8.52 14.56
CA ASN A 120 -2.64 9.02 13.90
C ASN A 120 -3.65 9.55 14.92
N LYS A 121 -3.91 8.81 16.01
CA LYS A 121 -4.78 9.26 17.12
C LYS A 121 -4.26 10.55 17.78
N GLN A 122 -2.94 10.68 17.93
CA GLN A 122 -2.32 11.93 18.42
C GLN A 122 -2.59 13.09 17.46
N LEU A 123 -2.38 12.90 16.15
CA LEU A 123 -2.65 13.92 15.13
C LEU A 123 -4.14 14.31 15.08
N GLU A 124 -5.04 13.34 15.19
CA GLU A 124 -6.49 13.59 15.27
C GLU A 124 -6.83 14.45 16.50
N SER A 125 -6.23 14.15 17.67
CA SER A 125 -6.43 14.94 18.88
C SER A 125 -5.92 16.38 18.73
N GLN A 126 -4.76 16.57 18.07
CA GLN A 126 -4.21 17.89 17.78
C GLN A 126 -5.11 18.67 16.84
N LEU A 127 -5.58 18.04 15.75
CA LEU A 127 -6.51 18.65 14.81
C LEU A 127 -7.84 19.01 15.49
N HIS A 128 -8.35 18.15 16.36
CA HIS A 128 -9.56 18.44 17.11
C HIS A 128 -9.38 19.66 18.03
N ARG A 129 -8.27 19.75 18.78
CA ARG A 129 -7.95 20.93 19.61
C ARG A 129 -7.81 22.20 18.76
N LEU A 130 -7.13 22.13 17.62
CA LEU A 130 -6.99 23.28 16.71
C LEU A 130 -8.35 23.73 16.16
N ARG A 131 -9.22 22.79 15.79
CA ARG A 131 -10.59 23.10 15.38
C ARG A 131 -11.36 23.76 16.52
N GLN A 132 -11.25 23.29 17.76
CA GLN A 132 -11.89 23.94 18.91
C GLN A 132 -11.40 25.37 19.09
N LEU A 133 -10.08 25.62 19.02
CA LEU A 133 -9.52 26.96 19.15
C LEU A 133 -9.93 27.90 18.00
N LEU A 134 -10.12 27.37 16.79
CA LEU A 134 -10.59 28.15 15.63
C LEU A 134 -12.11 28.39 15.65
N HIS A 135 -12.89 27.47 16.24
CA HIS A 135 -14.34 27.59 16.37
C HIS A 135 -14.77 28.21 17.70
N GLN A 136 -13.84 28.47 18.63
CA GLN A 136 -14.09 29.34 19.77
C GLN A 136 -14.44 30.69 19.16
N PRO A 137 -15.74 31.08 19.16
CA PRO A 137 -16.11 32.37 18.62
C PRO A 137 -15.37 33.42 19.47
N GLU A 138 -15.30 34.65 19.00
CA GLU A 138 -14.71 35.80 19.71
C GLU A 138 -15.41 36.14 21.05
N MET A 139 -16.00 35.16 21.75
CA MET A 139 -16.71 35.23 23.03
C MET A 139 -15.78 35.64 24.19
N ASP A 140 -14.48 35.35 24.10
CA ASP A 140 -13.49 35.75 25.12
C ASP A 140 -12.77 37.07 24.78
N SER A 141 -13.09 37.70 23.65
CA SER A 141 -12.68 39.09 23.36
C SER A 141 -13.53 40.13 24.13
N ARG A 142 -14.16 39.74 25.25
CA ARG A 142 -14.94 40.62 26.14
C ARG A 142 -14.31 40.85 27.51
N VAL A 143 -13.07 40.43 27.75
CA VAL A 143 -12.38 40.68 29.03
C VAL A 143 -11.11 41.53 28.90
N ASN A 144 -11.16 42.60 28.09
CA ASN A 144 -10.35 43.80 28.40
C ASN A 144 -10.86 45.03 27.64
N GLY A 145 -11.49 45.96 28.38
CA GLY A 145 -11.50 47.38 28.06
C GLY A 145 -12.65 47.92 27.22
N VAL A 146 -13.69 48.41 27.91
CA VAL A 146 -14.56 49.56 27.57
C VAL A 146 -15.32 49.55 26.23
N SER A 147 -16.62 49.20 26.28
CA SER A 147 -17.77 50.04 25.84
C SER A 147 -19.02 49.19 25.57
N SER A 148 -20.13 49.55 26.23
CA SER A 148 -21.52 49.13 25.93
C SER A 148 -22.19 50.18 25.01
N PRO A 149 -23.46 50.04 24.54
CA PRO A 149 -24.28 48.85 24.24
C PRO A 149 -24.95 48.89 22.83
N SER A 150 -25.43 47.77 22.29
CA SER A 150 -26.65 47.79 21.45
C SER A 150 -27.39 46.45 21.48
N MET A 151 -28.71 46.56 21.37
CA MET A 151 -29.76 45.57 21.56
C MET A 151 -29.92 44.56 20.40
N GLN A 152 -30.81 43.58 20.63
CA GLN A 152 -31.41 42.57 19.71
C GLN A 152 -30.60 41.27 19.60
N GLU A 153 -31.14 40.05 19.73
CA GLU A 153 -32.51 39.52 19.81
C GLU A 153 -32.44 38.07 20.38
N GLN A 154 -33.57 37.54 20.80
CA GLN A 154 -33.81 36.29 21.53
C GLN A 154 -33.42 34.99 20.80
N GLY A 155 -33.12 33.92 21.56
CA GLY A 155 -33.29 32.54 21.05
C GLY A 155 -32.54 31.41 21.79
N ALA A 156 -33.19 30.83 22.81
CA ALA A 156 -33.17 29.42 23.28
C ALA A 156 -31.86 28.58 23.31
N LEU A 157 -31.33 28.17 24.48
CA LEU A 157 -31.65 26.97 25.30
C LEU A 157 -31.00 25.65 24.80
N THR A 158 -30.04 25.11 25.57
CA THR A 158 -29.71 23.68 25.90
C THR A 158 -28.25 23.61 26.39
N GLU A 159 -27.96 23.67 27.70
CA GLU A 159 -27.84 22.54 28.65
C GLU A 159 -26.96 21.36 28.20
N HIS A 160 -25.79 21.19 28.85
CA HIS A 160 -25.38 20.00 29.64
C HIS A 160 -23.88 20.13 30.03
N THR A 161 -23.53 20.45 31.29
CA THR A 161 -23.06 19.55 32.39
C THR A 161 -21.89 18.63 31.98
N ASP A 162 -20.83 18.37 32.76
CA ASP A 162 -20.32 18.77 34.08
C ASP A 162 -18.96 18.02 34.25
N GLU A 163 -18.16 18.41 35.25
CA GLU A 163 -17.11 17.63 35.92
C GLU A 163 -15.77 17.28 35.22
N LEU A 164 -14.68 17.92 35.68
CA LEU A 164 -13.77 17.37 36.71
C LEU A 164 -12.29 17.72 36.46
N LEU A 165 -11.76 18.55 37.36
CA LEU A 165 -10.35 18.89 37.54
C LEU A 165 -9.57 17.76 38.24
N ASP A 166 -8.34 17.48 37.80
CA ASP A 166 -7.19 17.08 38.65
C ASP A 166 -5.94 16.91 37.77
N HIS A 167 -4.68 17.25 38.06
CA HIS A 167 -3.98 18.15 38.99
C HIS A 167 -2.55 18.28 38.37
N PRO A 168 -1.79 19.36 38.61
CA PRO A 168 -0.51 19.67 37.94
C PRO A 168 0.73 19.17 38.72
N HIS A 169 1.89 19.20 38.06
CA HIS A 169 3.28 19.01 38.56
C HIS A 169 3.90 17.61 38.42
N ASN A 170 4.80 17.44 37.44
CA ASN A 170 6.15 16.92 37.70
C ASN A 170 7.12 17.27 36.56
N ARG A 171 7.53 18.53 36.46
CA ARG A 171 8.42 19.02 35.39
C ARG A 171 9.91 19.05 35.80
N SER A 172 10.24 18.52 36.99
CA SER A 172 11.58 18.63 37.59
C SER A 172 12.39 17.32 37.59
N SER A 173 11.74 16.16 37.49
CA SER A 173 12.44 14.85 37.48
C SER A 173 13.12 14.55 36.15
N ASP A 174 12.63 15.16 35.08
CA ASP A 174 12.91 14.79 33.69
C ASP A 174 14.36 15.10 33.26
N LEU A 175 14.97 16.17 33.79
CA LEU A 175 16.31 16.58 33.35
C LEU A 175 17.40 15.62 33.85
N ALA A 176 17.26 15.08 35.07
CA ALA A 176 18.23 14.13 35.62
C ALA A 176 18.24 12.82 34.82
N ASP A 177 17.05 12.33 34.47
CA ASP A 177 16.84 11.13 33.66
C ASP A 177 17.40 11.33 32.24
N ILE A 178 17.21 12.51 31.64
CA ILE A 178 17.78 12.86 30.32
C ILE A 178 19.32 12.90 30.38
N MET A 179 19.91 13.45 31.45
CA MET A 179 21.37 13.51 31.58
C MET A 179 22.01 12.13 31.79
N GLU A 180 21.34 11.22 32.50
CA GLU A 180 21.79 9.84 32.68
C GLU A 180 21.64 9.05 31.35
N GLN A 181 20.56 9.26 30.61
CA GLN A 181 20.35 8.65 29.30
C GLN A 181 21.42 9.04 28.27
N ILE A 182 21.89 10.29 28.29
CA ILE A 182 22.98 10.75 27.42
C ILE A 182 24.31 10.07 27.78
N ASN A 183 24.58 9.84 29.07
CA ASN A 183 25.78 9.14 29.54
C ASN A 183 25.83 7.67 29.10
N HIS A 184 24.67 7.02 28.90
CA HIS A 184 24.59 5.63 28.44
C HIS A 184 24.47 5.48 26.91
N THR A 185 24.16 6.57 26.19
CA THR A 185 23.92 6.53 24.73
C THR A 185 25.23 6.47 23.92
N PHE A 186 26.38 6.79 24.52
CA PHE A 186 27.67 6.68 23.84
C PHE A 186 28.63 5.79 24.65
N PRO A 187 29.03 4.61 24.16
CA PRO A 187 30.15 3.89 24.74
C PRO A 187 31.39 4.76 24.57
N ALA A 188 31.98 5.24 25.66
CA ALA A 188 33.35 5.75 25.60
C ALA A 188 34.23 4.62 25.05
N CYS A 189 34.81 4.83 23.86
CA CYS A 189 35.80 3.94 23.27
C CYS A 189 36.91 3.69 24.30
N SER A 190 36.80 2.58 25.01
CA SER A 190 37.91 2.00 25.76
C SER A 190 38.59 1.03 24.82
N ARG A 191 39.68 1.51 24.20
CA ARG A 191 40.94 0.80 24.06
C ARG A 191 41.91 1.62 23.20
N VAL A 192 42.97 2.15 23.82
CA VAL A 192 44.24 1.39 24.00
C VAL A 192 44.79 1.71 25.39
#